data_AF-A0A9E0DLC6-F1
#
_entry.id   AF-A0A9E0DLC6-F1
#
_cell.length_a   1.000
_cell.length_b   1.000
_cell.length_c   1.000
_cell.angle_alpha   90.00
_cell.angle_beta   90.00
_cell.angle_gamma   90.00
#
_symmetry.space_group_name_H-M   'P 1'
#
loop_
_entity.id
_entity.type
_entity.pdbx_description
1 polymer ?
#
loop_
_entity_poly.entity_id
_entity_poly.type
_entity_poly.pdbx_seq_one_letter_code
_entity_poly.pdbx_strand_id
1 'polypeptide(L)'
;MFYEESAENLVKSANVFAASSTITVMDSFPLIDKYFKENMLSTDAWDFYVTIASVGTAFFTVADYVPKEKREIVCNKIGAELIKFHPKGYQALENLSSLIDNYYSAGIPFHNAVGSWLAINLLEKSEPNEEEIATFSVVGAFIQKSFGSWFKKNKKNA
;
A
#
# COMPACT_ATOMS: atom_id res chain seq x y z
N MET A 1 -3.12 7.37 22.59
CA MET A 1 -3.80 6.06 22.55
C MET A 1 -4.36 5.72 21.17
N PHE A 2 -5.57 6.16 20.74
CA PHE A 2 -6.16 5.73 19.44
C PHE A 2 -5.18 5.69 18.25
N TYR A 3 -4.49 6.80 17.96
CA TYR A 3 -3.59 6.87 16.79
C TYR A 3 -2.35 5.98 16.90
N GLU A 4 -1.83 5.81 18.11
CA GLU A 4 -0.65 4.98 18.36
C GLU A 4 -0.99 3.50 18.24
N GLU A 5 -2.12 3.08 18.83
CA GLU A 5 -2.64 1.72 18.68
C GLU A 5 -3.04 1.42 17.22
N SER A 6 -3.61 2.40 16.52
CA SER A 6 -3.91 2.28 15.09
C SER A 6 -2.63 2.15 14.26
N ALA A 7 -1.55 2.82 14.63
CA ALA A 7 -0.26 2.71 13.97
C ALA A 7 0.38 1.32 14.18
N GLU A 8 0.30 0.80 15.41
CA GLU A 8 0.80 -0.54 15.76
C GLU A 8 0.06 -1.66 15.01
N ASN A 9 -1.26 -1.52 14.84
CA ASN A 9 -2.06 -2.52 14.15
C ASN A 9 -2.01 -2.41 12.61
N LEU A 10 -1.56 -1.27 12.06
CA LEU A 10 -1.62 -1.00 10.62
C LEU A 10 -0.90 -2.07 9.79
N VAL A 11 0.35 -2.38 10.12
CA VAL A 11 1.17 -3.31 9.34
C VAL A 11 0.58 -4.72 9.38
N LYS A 12 0.11 -5.16 10.55
CA LYS A 12 -0.55 -6.46 10.71
C LYS A 12 -1.85 -6.54 9.89
N SER A 13 -2.69 -5.51 9.96
CA SER A 13 -3.94 -5.44 9.18
C SER A 13 -3.68 -5.37 7.68
N ALA A 14 -2.67 -4.63 7.24
CA ALA A 14 -2.24 -4.56 5.86
C ALA A 14 -1.76 -5.92 5.34
N ASN A 15 -1.01 -6.69 6.14
CA ASN A 15 -0.58 -8.04 5.77
C ASN A 15 -1.75 -9.02 5.65
N VAL A 16 -2.66 -9.03 6.63
CA VAL A 16 -3.88 -9.86 6.54
C VAL A 16 -4.70 -9.50 5.31
N PHE A 17 -4.83 -8.19 5.00
CA PHE A 17 -5.48 -7.74 3.78
C PHE A 17 -4.76 -8.24 2.52
N ALA A 18 -3.44 -8.12 2.44
CA ALA A 18 -2.65 -8.57 1.30
C ALA A 18 -2.90 -10.06 1.02
N ALA A 19 -2.71 -10.92 2.03
CA ALA A 19 -2.88 -12.37 1.91
C ALA A 19 -4.31 -12.78 1.57
N SER A 20 -5.32 -12.11 2.14
CA SER A 20 -6.73 -12.42 1.87
C SER A 20 -7.23 -11.88 0.53
N SER A 21 -6.60 -10.82 0.01
CA SER A 21 -6.99 -10.20 -1.26
C SER A 21 -6.54 -10.98 -2.49
N THR A 22 -5.49 -11.82 -2.38
CA THR A 22 -4.84 -12.49 -3.52
C THR A 22 -5.83 -13.24 -4.39
N ILE A 23 -6.64 -14.13 -3.80
CA ILE A 23 -7.62 -14.94 -4.55
C ILE A 23 -8.67 -14.05 -5.21
N THR A 24 -9.22 -13.08 -4.47
CA THR A 24 -10.25 -12.17 -5.01
C THR A 24 -9.73 -11.36 -6.18
N VAL A 25 -8.47 -10.90 -6.11
CA VAL A 25 -7.81 -10.17 -7.19
C VAL A 25 -7.56 -11.09 -8.38
N MET A 26 -7.03 -12.29 -8.18
CA MET A 26 -6.81 -13.26 -9.28
C MET A 26 -8.13 -13.58 -10.00
N ASP A 27 -9.20 -13.84 -9.27
CA ASP A 27 -10.52 -14.15 -9.83
C ASP A 27 -11.11 -12.96 -10.62
N SER A 28 -10.79 -11.72 -10.21
CA SER A 28 -11.30 -10.50 -10.84
C SER A 28 -10.45 -10.00 -12.01
N PHE A 29 -9.17 -10.34 -12.05
CA PHE A 29 -8.19 -9.81 -13.00
C PHE A 29 -7.40 -10.95 -13.67
N PRO A 30 -7.87 -11.45 -14.83
CA PRO A 30 -7.22 -12.56 -15.54
C PRO A 30 -5.74 -12.36 -15.84
N LEU A 31 -5.29 -11.12 -16.03
CA LEU A 31 -3.87 -10.80 -16.24
C LEU A 31 -3.02 -11.15 -15.00
N ILE A 32 -3.51 -10.86 -13.80
CA ILE A 32 -2.81 -11.17 -12.54
C ILE A 32 -2.79 -12.70 -12.33
N ASP A 33 -3.93 -13.37 -12.53
CA ASP A 33 -4.01 -14.84 -12.46
C ASP A 33 -3.03 -15.51 -13.44
N LYS A 34 -2.95 -15.00 -14.68
CA LYS A 34 -1.96 -15.44 -15.67
C LYS A 34 -0.53 -15.31 -15.13
N TYR A 35 -0.16 -14.18 -14.55
CA TYR A 35 1.19 -13.98 -14.01
C TYR A 35 1.52 -14.88 -12.82
N PHE A 36 0.55 -15.19 -11.96
CA PHE A 36 0.73 -16.23 -10.93
C PHE A 36 0.95 -17.61 -11.55
N LYS A 37 0.14 -18.01 -12.54
CA LYS A 37 0.25 -19.32 -13.21
C LYS A 37 1.55 -19.48 -13.99
N GLU A 38 2.07 -18.40 -14.55
CA GLU A 38 3.34 -18.37 -15.28
C GLU A 38 4.56 -18.18 -14.35
N ASN A 39 4.36 -18.17 -13.03
CA ASN A 39 5.39 -17.93 -11.99
C ASN A 39 6.12 -16.59 -12.15
N MET A 40 5.48 -15.60 -12.79
CA MET A 40 5.96 -14.23 -12.85
C MET A 40 5.62 -13.46 -11.57
N LEU A 41 4.65 -13.95 -10.78
CA LEU A 41 4.29 -13.44 -9.46
C LEU A 41 4.34 -14.55 -8.42
N SER A 42 4.98 -14.27 -7.29
CA SER A 42 4.92 -15.14 -6.10
C SER A 42 3.97 -14.57 -5.06
N THR A 43 3.39 -15.45 -4.24
CA THR A 43 2.56 -15.05 -3.09
C THR A 43 3.35 -14.19 -2.11
N ASP A 44 4.63 -14.50 -1.90
CA ASP A 44 5.49 -13.76 -0.97
C ASP A 44 5.74 -12.34 -1.47
N ALA A 45 6.00 -12.15 -2.77
CA ALA A 45 6.15 -10.84 -3.37
C ALA A 45 4.83 -10.05 -3.31
N TRP A 46 3.71 -10.70 -3.60
CA TRP A 46 2.39 -10.12 -3.47
C TRP A 46 2.11 -9.62 -2.05
N ASP A 47 2.24 -10.51 -1.06
CA ASP A 47 1.99 -10.21 0.35
C ASP A 47 2.88 -9.07 0.82
N PHE A 48 4.17 -9.08 0.44
CA PHE A 48 5.09 -7.99 0.77
C PHE A 48 4.66 -6.66 0.14
N TYR A 49 4.59 -6.56 -1.18
CA TYR A 49 4.37 -5.27 -1.84
C TYR A 49 2.96 -4.72 -1.61
N VAL A 50 1.93 -5.56 -1.55
CA VAL A 50 0.57 -5.09 -1.24
C VAL A 50 0.46 -4.64 0.22
N THR A 51 1.19 -5.27 1.15
CA THR A 51 1.31 -4.75 2.53
C THR A 51 1.92 -3.36 2.53
N ILE A 52 3.06 -3.16 1.85
CA ILE A 52 3.73 -1.85 1.78
C ILE A 52 2.83 -0.80 1.14
N ALA A 53 2.16 -1.10 0.03
CA ALA A 53 1.23 -0.20 -0.62
C ALA A 53 0.05 0.20 0.28
N SER A 54 -0.47 -0.75 1.06
CA SER A 54 -1.55 -0.51 2.03
C SER A 54 -1.10 0.37 3.20
N VAL A 55 0.08 0.09 3.76
CA VAL A 55 0.70 0.90 4.82
C VAL A 55 0.99 2.30 4.29
N GLY A 56 1.60 2.42 3.11
CA GLY A 56 1.90 3.69 2.47
C GLY A 56 0.64 4.52 2.24
N THR A 57 -0.42 3.90 1.72
CA THR A 57 -1.73 4.55 1.55
C THR A 57 -2.24 5.15 2.86
N ALA A 58 -2.21 4.41 3.97
CA ALA A 58 -2.62 4.94 5.27
C ALA A 58 -1.64 6.02 5.78
N PHE A 59 -0.33 5.81 5.60
CA PHE A 59 0.74 6.72 6.01
C PHE A 59 0.59 8.11 5.39
N PHE A 60 0.25 8.20 4.09
CA PHE A 60 0.03 9.48 3.41
C PHE A 60 -1.13 10.29 3.98
N THR A 61 -2.07 9.65 4.70
CA THR A 61 -3.20 10.34 5.33
C THR A 61 -2.91 10.81 6.76
N VAL A 62 -1.72 10.53 7.29
CA VAL A 62 -1.32 10.96 8.65
C VAL A 62 -1.40 12.49 8.77
N ALA A 63 -0.94 13.21 7.75
CA ALA A 63 -1.00 14.67 7.74
C ALA A 63 -2.44 15.22 7.76
N ASP A 64 -3.40 14.47 7.24
CA ASP A 64 -4.80 14.89 7.14
C ASP A 64 -5.61 14.55 8.40
N TYR A 65 -5.34 13.41 9.04
CA TYR A 65 -6.19 12.87 10.10
C TYR A 65 -5.56 12.83 11.50
N VAL A 66 -4.23 12.98 11.60
CA VAL A 66 -3.51 12.92 12.88
C VAL A 66 -3.11 14.33 13.34
N PRO A 67 -3.41 14.70 14.62
CA PRO A 67 -2.95 15.96 15.20
C PRO A 67 -1.44 16.14 15.07
N LYS A 68 -0.99 17.37 14.77
CA LYS A 68 0.40 17.67 14.42
C LYS A 68 1.40 17.15 15.46
N GLU A 69 1.08 17.33 16.73
CA GLU A 69 1.88 16.90 17.89
C GLU A 69 2.00 15.38 18.05
N LYS A 70 1.23 14.59 17.29
CA LYS A 70 1.24 13.12 17.31
C LYS A 70 1.78 12.49 16.03
N ARG A 71 2.07 13.27 14.98
CA ARG A 71 2.48 12.71 13.68
C ARG A 71 3.80 11.98 13.77
N GLU A 72 4.79 12.58 14.42
CA GLU A 72 6.12 11.99 14.56
C GLU A 72 6.07 10.63 15.27
N ILE A 73 5.38 10.54 16.42
CA ILE A 73 5.26 9.28 17.16
C ILE A 73 4.50 8.21 16.35
N VAL A 74 3.48 8.59 15.57
CA VAL A 74 2.75 7.68 14.68
C VAL A 74 3.66 7.18 13.56
N CYS A 75 4.37 8.07 12.86
CA CYS A 75 5.31 7.71 11.79
C CYS A 75 6.43 6.79 12.31
N ASN A 76 7.00 7.09 13.47
CA ASN A 76 8.05 6.27 14.09
C ASN A 76 7.54 4.86 14.45
N LYS A 77 6.29 4.75 14.95
CA LYS A 77 5.67 3.44 15.23
C LYS A 77 5.45 2.64 13.95
N ILE A 78 4.93 3.26 12.88
CA ILE A 78 4.76 2.60 11.58
C ILE A 78 6.11 2.09 11.07
N GLY A 79 7.16 2.93 11.12
CA GLY A 79 8.50 2.54 10.70
C GLY A 79 9.06 1.36 11.51
N ALA A 80 8.89 1.38 12.83
CA ALA A 80 9.31 0.28 13.70
C ALA A 80 8.58 -1.03 13.38
N GLU A 81 7.25 -0.98 13.15
CA GLU A 81 6.47 -2.17 12.78
C GLU A 81 6.83 -2.69 11.38
N LEU A 82 7.14 -1.82 10.42
CA LEU A 82 7.62 -2.23 9.10
C LEU A 82 8.96 -2.96 9.17
N ILE A 83 9.89 -2.49 10.01
CA ILE A 83 11.19 -3.15 10.22
C ILE A 83 11.01 -4.54 10.85
N LYS A 84 10.08 -4.67 11.81
CA LYS A 84 9.75 -5.97 12.42
C LYS A 84 9.11 -6.93 11.42
N PHE A 85 8.23 -6.41 10.55
CA PHE A 85 7.56 -7.18 9.52
C PHE A 85 8.55 -7.72 8.48
N HIS A 86 9.43 -6.86 7.97
CA HIS A 86 10.40 -7.27 6.97
C HIS A 86 11.63 -6.33 6.98
N PRO A 87 12.87 -6.83 6.83
CA PRO A 87 14.08 -6.01 6.85
C PRO A 87 14.10 -4.88 5.80
N LYS A 88 13.42 -5.08 4.65
CA LYS A 88 13.28 -4.08 3.58
C LYS A 88 11.99 -3.25 3.67
N GLY A 89 11.16 -3.44 4.68
CA GLY A 89 9.83 -2.84 4.74
C GLY A 89 9.86 -1.30 4.74
N TYR A 90 10.75 -0.72 5.54
CA TYR A 90 10.92 0.73 5.58
C TYR A 90 11.47 1.29 4.26
N GLN A 91 12.50 0.66 3.69
CA GLN A 91 13.07 1.05 2.40
C GLN A 91 12.04 1.00 1.26
N ALA A 92 11.18 -0.02 1.25
CA ALA A 92 10.12 -0.14 0.24
C ALA A 92 9.08 0.98 0.38
N LEU A 93 8.75 1.40 1.61
CA LEU A 93 7.87 2.55 1.85
C LEU A 93 8.50 3.86 1.34
N GLU A 94 9.79 4.08 1.55
CA GLU A 94 10.50 5.25 1.01
C GLU A 94 10.50 5.27 -0.52
N ASN A 95 10.69 4.10 -1.15
CA ASN A 95 10.62 3.96 -2.60
C ASN A 95 9.22 4.27 -3.15
N LEU A 96 8.18 3.73 -2.51
CA LEU A 96 6.78 4.07 -2.82
C LEU A 96 6.53 5.58 -2.68
N SER A 97 7.05 6.17 -1.60
CA SER A 97 6.85 7.60 -1.34
C SER A 97 7.50 8.48 -2.41
N SER A 98 8.72 8.14 -2.80
CA SER A 98 9.45 8.84 -3.86
C SER A 98 8.70 8.77 -5.20
N LEU A 99 8.10 7.62 -5.53
CA LEU A 99 7.29 7.49 -6.75
C LEU A 99 6.02 8.34 -6.67
N ILE A 100 5.32 8.30 -5.54
CA ILE A 100 4.09 9.09 -5.32
C ILE A 100 4.38 10.60 -5.44
N ASP A 101 5.47 11.11 -4.88
CA ASP A 101 5.82 12.53 -4.97
C ASP A 101 6.06 12.97 -6.43
N ASN A 102 6.71 12.13 -7.22
CA ASN A 102 6.91 12.37 -8.66
C ASN A 102 5.56 12.38 -9.41
N TYR A 103 4.68 11.44 -9.10
CA TYR A 103 3.36 11.32 -9.73
C TYR A 103 2.44 12.47 -9.35
N TYR A 104 2.45 12.88 -8.09
CA TYR A 104 1.70 14.02 -7.59
C TYR A 104 2.13 15.32 -8.29
N SER A 105 3.44 15.52 -8.47
CA SER A 105 4.00 16.65 -9.21
C SER A 105 3.57 16.67 -10.69
N ALA A 106 3.28 15.50 -11.26
CA ALA A 106 2.75 15.33 -12.61
C ALA A 106 1.21 15.37 -12.69
N GLY A 107 0.50 15.57 -11.58
CA GLY A 107 -0.97 15.59 -11.54
C GLY A 107 -1.62 14.21 -11.70
N ILE A 108 -0.87 13.13 -11.51
CA ILE A 108 -1.37 11.77 -11.63
C ILE A 108 -2.16 11.40 -10.35
N PRO A 109 -3.36 10.79 -10.47
CA PRO A 109 -4.13 10.36 -9.30
C PRO A 109 -3.37 9.40 -8.39
N PHE A 110 -3.58 9.54 -7.07
CA PHE A 110 -2.87 8.76 -6.05
C PHE A 110 -2.97 7.23 -6.25
N HIS A 111 -4.17 6.70 -6.52
CA HIS A 111 -4.33 5.25 -6.76
C HIS A 111 -3.56 4.76 -7.99
N ASN A 112 -3.43 5.60 -9.04
CA ASN A 112 -2.63 5.25 -10.21
C ASN A 112 -1.15 5.19 -9.85
N ALA A 113 -0.66 6.09 -8.98
CA ALA A 113 0.72 6.04 -8.47
C ALA A 113 0.97 4.75 -7.67
N VAL A 114 0.07 4.40 -6.75
CA VAL A 114 0.14 3.16 -5.97
C VAL A 114 0.12 1.93 -6.88
N GLY A 115 -0.81 1.89 -7.84
CA GLY A 115 -0.91 0.80 -8.80
C GLY A 115 0.33 0.67 -9.69
N SER A 116 0.85 1.78 -10.19
CA SER A 116 2.07 1.78 -11.02
C SER A 116 3.28 1.28 -10.23
N TRP A 117 3.41 1.70 -8.97
CA TRP A 117 4.46 1.19 -8.09
C TRP A 117 4.35 -0.32 -7.86
N LEU A 118 3.13 -0.83 -7.65
CA LEU A 118 2.88 -2.27 -7.53
C LEU A 118 3.28 -3.00 -8.81
N ALA A 119 2.84 -2.53 -9.98
CA ALA A 119 3.18 -3.15 -11.27
C ALA A 119 4.70 -3.24 -11.46
N ILE A 120 5.44 -2.16 -11.18
CA ILE A 120 6.90 -2.11 -11.30
C ILE A 120 7.57 -3.17 -10.41
N ASN A 121 7.18 -3.23 -9.14
CA ASN A 121 7.84 -4.08 -8.16
C ASN A 121 7.43 -5.54 -8.24
N LEU A 122 6.16 -5.82 -8.53
CA LEU A 122 5.64 -7.17 -8.64
C LEU A 122 6.08 -7.85 -9.93
N LEU A 123 6.08 -7.11 -11.05
CA LEU A 123 6.50 -7.67 -12.34
C LEU A 123 8.01 -7.58 -12.57
N GLU A 124 8.74 -6.92 -11.65
CA GLU A 124 10.16 -6.61 -11.77
C GLU A 124 10.51 -5.90 -13.09
N LYS A 125 9.64 -4.98 -13.52
CA LYS A 125 9.76 -4.21 -14.77
C LYS A 125 9.90 -2.72 -14.48
N SER A 126 10.83 -2.05 -15.15
CA SER A 126 10.94 -0.59 -15.10
C SER A 126 9.79 0.12 -15.83
N GLU A 127 9.25 -0.52 -16.86
CA GLU A 127 8.21 0.04 -17.73
C GLU A 127 7.11 -1.00 -17.98
N PRO A 128 6.15 -1.16 -17.06
CA PRO A 128 4.96 -1.94 -17.33
C PRO A 128 4.17 -1.34 -18.49
N ASN A 129 3.54 -2.19 -19.30
CA ASN A 129 2.71 -1.76 -20.41
C ASN A 129 1.37 -1.16 -19.93
N GLU A 130 0.61 -0.57 -20.85
CA GLU A 130 -0.65 0.12 -20.52
C GLU A 130 -1.69 -0.80 -19.85
N GLU A 131 -1.79 -2.07 -20.27
CA GLU A 131 -2.73 -3.03 -19.70
C GLU A 131 -2.33 -3.42 -18.26
N GLU A 132 -1.03 -3.59 -18.01
CA GLU A 132 -0.46 -3.84 -16.69
C GLU A 132 -0.75 -2.66 -15.75
N ILE A 133 -0.43 -1.43 -16.20
CA ILE A 133 -0.68 -0.21 -15.42
C ILE A 133 -2.18 -0.03 -15.14
N ALA A 134 -3.04 -0.24 -16.13
CA ALA A 134 -4.49 -0.14 -15.95
C ALA A 134 -5.00 -1.15 -14.92
N THR A 135 -4.57 -2.42 -15.03
CA THR A 135 -4.94 -3.50 -14.11
C THR A 135 -4.52 -3.18 -12.68
N PHE A 136 -3.24 -2.83 -12.48
CA PHE A 136 -2.72 -2.52 -11.15
C PHE A 136 -3.25 -1.19 -10.59
N SER A 137 -3.66 -0.24 -11.42
CA SER A 137 -4.34 0.99 -10.96
C SER A 137 -5.67 0.69 -10.28
N VAL A 138 -6.39 -0.34 -10.73
CA VAL A 138 -7.62 -0.80 -10.05
C VAL A 138 -7.28 -1.41 -8.69
N VAL A 139 -6.20 -2.19 -8.59
CA VAL A 139 -5.68 -2.69 -7.30
C VAL A 139 -5.30 -1.52 -6.39
N GLY A 140 -4.62 -0.50 -6.91
CA GLY A 140 -4.31 0.73 -6.19
C GLY A 140 -5.55 1.45 -5.68
N ALA A 141 -6.63 1.50 -6.46
CA ALA A 141 -7.90 2.09 -6.04
C ALA A 141 -8.58 1.25 -4.94
N PHE A 142 -8.50 -0.08 -5.03
CA PHE A 142 -9.00 -0.98 -3.99
C PHE A 142 -8.25 -0.79 -2.66
N ILE A 143 -6.93 -0.65 -2.72
CA ILE A 143 -6.10 -0.33 -1.55
C ILE A 143 -6.44 1.06 -1.00
N GLN A 144 -6.53 2.08 -1.87
CA GLN A 144 -6.89 3.44 -1.47
C GLN A 144 -8.24 3.48 -0.74
N LYS A 145 -9.23 2.75 -1.25
CA LYS A 145 -10.55 2.66 -0.62
C LYS A 145 -10.50 1.97 0.75
N SER A 146 -9.61 0.99 0.92
CA SER A 146 -9.51 0.19 2.13
C SER A 146 -8.71 0.88 3.24
N PHE A 147 -7.63 1.59 2.89
CA PHE A 147 -6.68 2.17 3.85
C PHE A 147 -6.65 3.71 3.87
N GLY A 148 -7.25 4.38 2.88
CA GLY A 148 -7.24 5.85 2.76
C GLY A 148 -8.05 6.59 3.84
N SER A 149 -8.69 5.88 4.74
CA SER A 149 -9.36 6.45 5.92
C SER A 149 -8.90 5.82 7.23
N TRP A 150 -7.76 5.12 7.25
CA TRP A 150 -7.29 4.36 8.41
C TRP A 150 -7.27 5.18 9.71
N PHE A 151 -6.74 6.40 9.65
CA PHE A 151 -6.64 7.29 10.81
C PHE A 151 -7.87 8.18 11.03
N LYS A 152 -8.90 8.07 10.19
CA LYS A 152 -10.10 8.91 10.29
C LYS A 152 -10.94 8.48 11.49
N LYS A 153 -11.05 9.35 12.49
CA LYS A 153 -11.94 9.12 13.64
C LYS A 153 -13.41 9.14 13.19
N ASN A 154 -14.18 8.14 13.60
CA ASN A 154 -15.63 8.17 13.48
C ASN A 154 -16.21 9.16 14.50
N LYS A 155 -17.02 10.13 14.03
CA LYS A 155 -17.67 11.16 14.87
C LYS A 155 -18.54 10.59 16.02
N LYS A 156 -18.85 9.30 16.02
CA LYS A 156 -19.70 8.65 17.04
C LYS A 156 -18.98 8.27 18.33
N ASN A 157 -17.64 8.35 18.37
CA ASN A 157 -16.82 8.00 19.53
C ASN A 157 -16.00 9.18 20.06
N ALA A 158 -16.45 10.42 19.80
CA ALA A 158 -15.81 11.65 20.25
C ALA A 158 -16.67 12.35 21.30
#